data_AF-A0A0A9Z4H2-F1
#
_entry.id   AF-A0A0A9Z4H2-F1
#
_cell.length_a   1.000
_cell.length_b   1.000
_cell.length_c   1.000
_cell.angle_alpha   90.00
_cell.angle_beta   90.00
_cell.angle_gamma   90.00
#
_symmetry.space_group_name_H-M   'P 1'
#
loop_
_entity.id
_entity.type
_entity.pdbx_description
1 polymer ?
#
loop_
_entity_poly.entity_id
_entity_poly.type
_entity_poly.pdbx_seq_one_letter_code
_entity_poly.pdbx_strand_id
1 'polypeptide(L)'
;AAIVLCRHATSARMETSCTTEISPAVRDEVIRIVDSRLEEYHADRTGKPDYALGSLGAAIASIFSTRPYTKRPAEYVPWEVLHWEHFNTPDVIIKPGIMPGECWAFEGRGYVAIQLSMPIYVSGFSLEHTPKELTPFGHIKSAPRKFSVWGLSSLEGNDEEFLGRFEFEDNGKSLQTFDAIVSEKAFHLVELMVETNHGNVEYTCLYRFRVHGRPAS
;
A
#
# COMPACT_ATOMS: atom_id res chain seq x y z
N ALA A 1 -24.03 -10.46 -25.10
CA ALA A 1 -25.23 -10.35 -25.96
C ALA A 1 -26.45 -10.30 -25.06
N ALA A 2 -27.25 -9.24 -25.12
CA ALA A 2 -28.51 -9.14 -24.37
C ALA A 2 -29.65 -9.69 -25.26
N ILE A 3 -30.56 -10.48 -24.69
CA ILE A 3 -31.75 -10.95 -25.41
C ILE A 3 -32.91 -10.06 -24.99
N VAL A 4 -33.51 -9.41 -25.98
CA VAL A 4 -34.68 -8.55 -25.80
C VAL A 4 -35.92 -9.40 -26.01
N LEU A 5 -36.57 -9.81 -24.93
CA LEU A 5 -37.83 -10.56 -24.98
C LEU A 5 -39.00 -9.57 -24.88
N CYS A 6 -39.51 -9.13 -26.03
CA CYS A 6 -40.72 -8.32 -26.10
C CYS A 6 -41.94 -9.25 -26.23
N ARG A 7 -42.81 -9.28 -25.20
CA ARG A 7 -44.11 -9.97 -25.29
C ARG A 7 -45.14 -9.03 -25.92
N HIS A 8 -45.75 -9.46 -27.02
CA HIS A 8 -46.87 -8.72 -27.62
C HIS A 8 -48.16 -9.03 -26.84
N ALA A 9 -48.73 -8.02 -26.17
CA ALA A 9 -50.06 -8.13 -25.58
C ALA A 9 -51.10 -7.72 -26.62
N THR A 10 -52.01 -8.63 -26.98
CA THR A 10 -53.14 -8.36 -27.87
C THR A 10 -54.29 -7.69 -27.10
N SER A 11 -54.18 -6.39 -26.80
CA SER A 11 -55.33 -5.53 -26.49
C SER A 11 -54.92 -4.04 -26.47
N ALA A 12 -55.87 -3.15 -26.72
CA ALA A 12 -55.75 -1.75 -27.16
C ALA A 12 -55.10 -0.73 -26.19
N ARG A 13 -54.07 -1.11 -25.42
CA ARG A 13 -53.20 -0.18 -24.67
C ARG A 13 -51.75 -0.63 -24.84
N MET A 14 -51.06 0.01 -25.76
CA MET A 14 -49.71 -0.37 -26.19
C MET A 14 -48.67 0.24 -25.24
N GLU A 15 -48.40 -0.42 -24.12
CA GLU A 15 -47.16 -0.22 -23.37
C GLU A 15 -46.24 -1.41 -23.66
N THR A 16 -45.27 -1.19 -24.55
CA THR A 16 -44.25 -2.18 -24.88
C THR A 16 -43.26 -2.27 -23.71
N SER A 17 -43.57 -3.08 -22.70
CA SER A 17 -42.63 -3.39 -21.63
C SER A 17 -41.62 -4.41 -22.16
N CYS A 18 -40.49 -3.90 -22.67
CA CYS A 18 -39.39 -4.73 -23.12
C CYS A 18 -38.39 -4.87 -21.97
N THR A 19 -38.40 -6.01 -21.30
CA THR A 19 -37.41 -6.34 -20.28
C THR A 19 -36.18 -6.91 -20.96
N THR A 20 -35.03 -6.27 -20.76
CA THR A 20 -33.74 -6.81 -21.20
C THR A 20 -33.37 -7.98 -20.28
N GLU A 21 -33.48 -9.23 -20.77
CA GLU A 21 -33.02 -10.38 -20.00
C GLU A 21 -31.53 -10.62 -20.28
N ILE A 22 -30.72 -10.54 -19.22
CA ILE A 22 -29.29 -10.86 -19.27
C ILE A 22 -29.18 -12.37 -19.48
N SER A 23 -28.52 -12.80 -20.56
CA SER A 23 -28.34 -14.22 -20.86
C SER A 23 -27.63 -14.94 -19.70
N PRO A 24 -27.99 -16.20 -19.37
CA PRO A 24 -27.33 -16.97 -18.31
C PRO A 24 -25.80 -17.02 -18.45
N ALA A 25 -25.27 -17.21 -19.66
CA ALA A 25 -23.83 -17.22 -19.90
C ALA A 25 -23.13 -15.91 -19.49
N VAL A 26 -23.72 -14.75 -19.79
CA VAL A 26 -23.18 -13.45 -19.36
C VAL A 26 -23.29 -13.29 -17.84
N ARG A 27 -24.37 -13.77 -17.22
CA ARG A 27 -24.52 -13.76 -15.76
C ARG A 27 -23.42 -14.59 -15.09
N ASP A 28 -23.19 -15.81 -15.58
CA ASP A 28 -22.19 -16.72 -15.01
C ASP A 28 -20.77 -16.19 -15.20
N GLU A 29 -20.48 -15.55 -16.34
CA GLU A 29 -19.21 -14.87 -16.57
C GLU A 29 -18.99 -13.71 -15.59
N VAL A 30 -20.02 -12.88 -15.37
CA VAL A 30 -19.95 -11.78 -14.40
C VAL A 30 -19.71 -12.30 -12.99
N ILE A 31 -20.42 -13.35 -12.57
CA ILE A 31 -20.21 -13.98 -11.25
C ILE A 31 -18.75 -14.43 -11.11
N ARG A 32 -18.23 -15.17 -12.10
CA ARG A 32 -16.83 -15.64 -12.07
C ARG A 32 -15.82 -14.50 -11.98
N ILE A 33 -16.04 -13.40 -12.69
CA ILE A 33 -15.16 -12.21 -12.61
C ILE A 33 -15.23 -11.60 -11.21
N VAL A 34 -16.42 -11.44 -10.65
CA VAL A 34 -16.60 -10.87 -9.31
C VAL A 34 -15.91 -11.74 -8.27
N ASP A 35 -16.16 -13.05 -8.28
CA ASP A 35 -15.55 -14.00 -7.33
C ASP A 35 -14.02 -13.95 -7.41
N SER A 36 -13.45 -13.97 -8.62
CA SER A 36 -12.00 -13.88 -8.82
C SER A 36 -11.40 -12.58 -8.28
N ARG A 37 -12.09 -11.43 -8.41
CA ARG A 37 -11.61 -10.16 -7.85
C ARG A 37 -11.74 -10.09 -6.33
N LEU A 38 -12.78 -10.70 -5.77
CA LEU A 38 -12.95 -10.80 -4.32
C LEU A 38 -11.90 -11.72 -3.70
N GLU A 39 -11.56 -12.82 -4.36
CA GLU A 39 -10.44 -13.69 -3.95
C GLU A 39 -9.11 -12.95 -3.96
N GLU A 40 -8.81 -12.17 -5.01
CA GLU A 40 -7.62 -11.31 -5.07
C GLU A 40 -7.62 -10.28 -3.93
N TYR A 41 -8.76 -9.66 -3.64
CA TYR A 41 -8.92 -8.73 -2.53
C TYR A 41 -8.67 -9.39 -1.16
N HIS A 42 -9.22 -10.59 -0.93
CA HIS A 42 -8.97 -11.40 0.27
C HIS A 42 -7.50 -11.82 0.39
N ALA A 43 -6.80 -12.01 -0.73
CA ALA A 43 -5.37 -12.28 -0.79
C ALA A 43 -4.51 -11.00 -0.65
N ASP A 44 -4.90 -10.12 0.29
CA ASP A 44 -4.26 -8.84 0.57
C ASP A 44 -4.04 -7.98 -0.69
N ARG A 45 -4.97 -8.07 -1.67
CA ARG A 45 -4.97 -7.32 -2.95
C ARG A 45 -3.77 -7.56 -3.87
N THR A 46 -2.83 -8.43 -3.49
CA THR A 46 -1.60 -8.70 -4.25
C THR A 46 -1.45 -10.16 -4.64
N GLY A 47 -2.05 -11.08 -3.88
CA GLY A 47 -1.81 -12.52 -4.05
C GLY A 47 -0.37 -12.95 -3.74
N LYS A 48 0.45 -12.07 -3.14
CA LYS A 48 1.86 -12.31 -2.84
C LYS A 48 2.10 -12.28 -1.32
N PRO A 49 2.89 -13.21 -0.76
CA PRO A 49 3.28 -13.14 0.65
C PRO A 49 4.03 -11.83 0.96
N ASP A 50 3.75 -11.25 2.12
CA ASP A 50 4.42 -10.05 2.65
C ASP A 50 5.40 -10.44 3.75
N TYR A 51 6.69 -10.48 3.40
CA TYR A 51 7.77 -10.82 4.34
C TYR A 51 8.16 -9.65 5.24
N ALA A 52 7.66 -8.44 4.96
CA ALA A 52 7.81 -7.29 5.85
C ALA A 52 6.69 -7.21 6.89
N LEU A 53 5.69 -8.09 6.85
CA LEU A 53 4.54 -8.05 7.76
C LEU A 53 4.94 -8.33 9.21
N GLY A 54 4.68 -7.37 10.11
CA GLY A 54 5.08 -7.46 11.52
C GLY A 54 4.46 -8.63 12.28
N SER A 55 3.19 -8.95 12.00
CA SER A 55 2.52 -10.12 12.59
C SER A 55 3.09 -11.46 12.12
N LEU A 56 3.90 -11.48 11.05
CA LEU A 56 4.64 -12.64 10.57
C LEU A 56 6.05 -12.74 11.20
N GLY A 57 6.43 -11.79 12.08
CA GLY A 57 7.73 -11.76 12.75
C GLY A 57 8.73 -10.78 12.16
N ALA A 58 8.35 -10.00 11.15
CA ALA A 58 9.17 -8.89 10.68
C ALA A 58 9.20 -7.76 11.72
N ALA A 59 10.22 -6.92 11.67
CA ALA A 59 10.40 -5.80 12.61
C ALA A 59 11.12 -4.62 11.96
N ILE A 60 10.90 -3.43 12.50
CA ILE A 60 11.74 -2.27 12.16
C ILE A 60 13.10 -2.44 12.82
N ALA A 61 14.14 -2.60 12.01
CA ALA A 61 15.51 -2.80 12.48
C ALA A 61 16.20 -1.46 12.81
N SER A 62 15.97 -0.43 11.98
CA SER A 62 16.55 0.90 12.16
C SER A 62 15.79 1.94 11.35
N ILE A 63 15.79 3.20 11.80
CA ILE A 63 15.37 4.36 11.00
C ILE A 63 16.56 5.24 10.58
N PHE A 64 17.79 4.80 10.87
CA PHE A 64 19.03 5.51 10.60
C PHE A 64 18.97 6.99 11.07
N SER A 65 19.18 7.93 10.16
CA SER A 65 19.13 9.37 10.42
C SER A 65 17.75 10.00 10.17
N THR A 66 16.70 9.21 9.95
CA THR A 66 15.35 9.73 9.72
C THR A 66 14.84 10.45 10.94
N ARG A 67 14.27 11.63 10.73
CA ARG A 67 13.67 12.45 11.79
C ARG A 67 12.16 12.27 11.79
N PRO A 68 11.57 11.59 12.80
CA PRO A 68 10.13 11.51 12.92
C PRO A 68 9.51 12.91 13.02
N TYR A 69 8.40 13.12 12.32
CA TYR A 69 7.68 14.38 12.35
C TYR A 69 6.63 14.36 13.47
N THR A 70 6.83 15.18 14.50
CA THR A 70 6.00 15.20 15.72
C THR A 70 5.38 16.56 16.00
N LYS A 71 5.17 17.40 14.98
CA LYS A 71 4.58 18.74 15.21
C LYS A 71 3.18 18.63 15.78
N ARG A 72 2.98 19.30 16.91
CA ARG A 72 1.67 19.51 17.55
C ARG A 72 0.80 20.42 16.68
N PRO A 73 -0.53 20.19 16.60
CA PRO A 73 -1.45 21.28 16.35
C PRO A 73 -1.22 22.35 17.42
N ALA A 74 -1.12 23.61 17.02
CA ALA A 74 -0.98 24.74 17.93
C ALA A 74 -2.30 24.95 18.70
N GLU A 75 -2.58 24.12 19.70
CA GLU A 75 -3.70 24.31 20.61
C GLU A 75 -3.20 24.45 22.05
N TYR A 76 -3.69 25.51 22.69
CA TYR A 76 -3.46 25.86 24.07
C TYR A 76 -4.28 24.90 24.94
N VAL A 77 -3.77 23.69 25.17
CA VAL A 77 -4.49 22.70 25.98
C VAL A 77 -4.18 22.95 27.46
N PRO A 78 -5.19 23.16 28.32
CA PRO A 78 -4.99 23.38 29.75
C PRO A 78 -4.20 22.24 30.38
N TRP A 79 -3.32 22.59 31.33
CA TRP A 79 -2.41 21.70 32.08
C TRP A 79 -3.09 20.48 32.76
N GLU A 80 -4.41 20.40 32.77
CA GLU A 80 -5.21 19.42 33.51
C GLU A 80 -5.59 18.17 32.69
N VAL A 81 -5.33 18.14 31.37
CA VAL A 81 -5.56 16.95 30.55
C VAL A 81 -4.23 16.24 30.28
N LEU A 82 -4.08 15.06 30.86
CA LEU A 82 -2.97 14.14 30.60
C LEU A 82 -3.09 13.62 29.15
N HIS A 83 -2.57 14.35 28.17
CA HIS A 83 -2.57 13.91 26.79
C HIS A 83 -1.52 12.81 26.59
N TRP A 84 -1.98 11.58 26.38
CA TRP A 84 -1.17 10.56 25.72
C TRP A 84 -1.05 10.97 24.26
N GLU A 85 0.05 11.63 23.91
CA GLU A 85 0.38 11.98 22.53
C GLU A 85 0.64 10.70 21.74
N HIS A 86 -0.29 10.31 20.87
CA HIS A 86 -0.12 9.14 20.00
C HIS A 86 0.45 9.61 18.66
N PHE A 87 1.77 9.62 18.53
CA PHE A 87 2.43 9.65 17.23
C PHE A 87 2.64 8.22 16.75
N ASN A 88 2.36 7.95 15.47
CA ASN A 88 2.64 6.63 14.92
C ASN A 88 4.15 6.40 14.88
N THR A 89 4.58 5.29 15.45
CA THR A 89 5.96 4.81 15.31
C THR A 89 6.17 4.19 13.93
N PRO A 90 7.42 4.01 13.50
CA PRO A 90 7.74 3.36 12.23
C PRO A 90 7.09 1.98 12.06
N ASP A 91 6.77 1.26 13.15
CA ASP A 91 6.10 -0.05 13.13
C ASP A 91 4.75 -0.06 12.41
N VAL A 92 4.12 1.10 12.20
CA VAL A 92 2.87 1.19 11.44
C VAL A 92 3.05 0.74 9.98
N ILE A 93 4.25 0.95 9.40
CA ILE A 93 4.50 0.65 7.97
C ILE A 93 4.53 -0.84 7.64
N ILE A 94 4.65 -1.68 8.68
CA ILE A 94 4.66 -3.15 8.59
C ILE A 94 3.38 -3.77 9.16
N LYS A 95 2.33 -2.96 9.37
CA LYS A 95 1.02 -3.41 9.85
C LYS A 95 -0.04 -3.21 8.76
N PRO A 96 -1.11 -4.01 8.76
CA PRO A 96 -2.26 -3.74 7.90
C PRO A 96 -3.00 -2.47 8.39
N GLY A 97 -3.54 -1.69 7.46
CA GLY A 97 -4.25 -0.45 7.74
C GLY A 97 -3.73 0.70 6.88
N ILE A 98 -4.65 1.48 6.29
CA ILE A 98 -4.32 2.65 5.45
C ILE A 98 -5.31 3.82 5.67
N MET A 99 -5.96 3.87 6.84
CA MET A 99 -6.91 4.94 7.11
C MET A 99 -6.19 6.28 7.25
N PRO A 100 -6.79 7.41 6.82
CA PRO A 100 -6.20 8.74 6.99
C PRO A 100 -5.64 8.94 8.42
N GLY A 101 -4.35 9.24 8.54
CA GLY A 101 -3.66 9.40 9.83
C GLY A 101 -2.94 8.16 10.37
N GLU A 102 -3.13 6.96 9.84
CA GLU A 102 -2.43 5.72 10.25
C GLU A 102 -1.08 5.53 9.52
N CYS A 103 -0.26 6.58 9.43
CA CYS A 103 1.02 6.54 8.73
C CYS A 103 2.19 7.03 9.58
N TRP A 104 3.39 6.58 9.26
CA TRP A 104 4.62 7.08 9.86
C TRP A 104 5.05 8.36 9.13
N ALA A 105 5.05 9.48 9.85
CA ALA A 105 5.44 10.77 9.31
C ALA A 105 6.91 11.09 9.64
N PHE A 106 7.64 11.61 8.66
CA PHE A 106 9.02 12.05 8.83
C PHE A 106 9.36 13.29 8.00
N GLU A 107 10.38 14.02 8.44
CA GLU A 107 10.86 15.24 7.78
C GLU A 107 11.80 14.93 6.62
N GLY A 108 11.59 15.58 5.48
CA GLY A 108 12.49 15.50 4.33
C GLY A 108 12.63 14.08 3.76
N ARG A 109 13.89 13.61 3.67
CA ARG A 109 14.22 12.25 3.23
C ARG A 109 14.13 11.28 4.40
N GLY A 110 13.57 10.11 4.14
CA GLY A 110 13.43 9.04 5.12
C GLY A 110 14.16 7.78 4.69
N TYR A 111 14.60 7.03 5.68
CA TYR A 111 15.32 5.76 5.59
C TYR A 111 14.73 4.83 6.64
N VAL A 112 14.47 3.59 6.26
CA VAL A 112 14.03 2.56 7.21
C VAL A 112 14.58 1.21 6.79
N ALA A 113 15.32 0.57 7.68
CA ALA A 113 15.70 -0.83 7.55
C ALA A 113 14.64 -1.70 8.22
N ILE A 114 14.14 -2.67 7.48
CA ILE A 114 13.14 -3.64 7.90
C ILE A 114 13.83 -5.00 7.95
N GLN A 115 13.81 -5.63 9.11
CA GLN A 115 14.10 -7.04 9.23
C GLN A 115 12.87 -7.82 8.77
N LEU A 116 13.04 -8.61 7.71
CA LEU A 116 12.00 -9.48 7.18
C LEU A 116 11.71 -10.61 8.16
N SER A 117 10.57 -11.28 8.01
CA SER A 117 10.23 -12.45 8.85
C SER A 117 11.17 -13.64 8.64
N MET A 118 11.84 -13.70 7.49
CA MET A 118 12.87 -14.68 7.16
C MET A 118 13.72 -14.19 5.96
N PRO A 119 14.90 -14.79 5.73
CA PRO A 119 15.70 -14.48 4.55
C PRO A 119 15.00 -14.91 3.25
N ILE A 120 14.95 -14.03 2.25
CA ILE A 120 14.31 -14.30 0.96
C ILE A 120 15.16 -13.82 -0.22
N TYR A 121 14.96 -14.45 -1.37
CA TYR A 121 15.30 -13.89 -2.68
C TYR A 121 14.20 -12.91 -3.08
N VAL A 122 14.51 -11.61 -3.04
CA VAL A 122 13.54 -10.54 -3.27
C VAL A 122 13.11 -10.53 -4.73
N SER A 123 11.80 -10.44 -4.96
CA SER A 123 11.18 -10.37 -6.29
C SER A 123 10.52 -9.03 -6.59
N GLY A 124 10.12 -8.30 -5.55
CA GLY A 124 9.46 -7.02 -5.71
C GLY A 124 8.91 -6.46 -4.41
N PHE A 125 8.30 -5.30 -4.53
CA PHE A 125 7.84 -4.47 -3.41
C PHE A 125 6.41 -4.02 -3.67
N SER A 126 5.65 -3.77 -2.62
CA SER A 126 4.40 -3.00 -2.74
C SER A 126 4.42 -1.83 -1.78
N LEU A 127 4.02 -0.67 -2.29
CA LEU A 127 3.86 0.55 -1.52
C LEU A 127 2.39 0.96 -1.55
N GLU A 128 1.84 1.22 -0.37
CA GLU A 128 0.48 1.73 -0.23
C GLU A 128 0.46 3.13 0.34
N HIS A 129 -0.56 3.88 -0.06
CA HIS A 129 -0.93 5.15 0.53
C HIS A 129 -2.46 5.24 0.61
N THR A 130 -2.99 6.01 1.56
CA THR A 130 -4.44 6.24 1.65
C THR A 130 -4.99 6.81 0.32
N PRO A 131 -6.15 6.35 -0.18
CA PRO A 131 -6.78 6.90 -1.38
C PRO A 131 -7.09 8.39 -1.23
N LYS A 132 -6.92 9.17 -2.30
CA LYS A 132 -7.19 10.62 -2.29
C LYS A 132 -8.63 10.94 -1.93
N GLU A 133 -9.57 10.05 -2.25
CA GLU A 133 -11.00 10.15 -1.93
C GLU A 133 -11.28 10.16 -0.43
N LEU A 134 -10.37 9.61 0.37
CA LEU A 134 -10.47 9.59 1.83
C LEU A 134 -9.75 10.78 2.49
N THR A 135 -9.05 11.61 1.73
CA THR A 135 -8.31 12.77 2.26
C THR A 135 -9.17 14.04 2.28
N PRO A 136 -9.05 14.92 3.29
CA PRO A 136 -9.87 16.13 3.40
C PRO A 136 -9.78 17.09 2.20
N PHE A 137 -8.62 17.11 1.52
CA PHE A 137 -8.35 18.04 0.41
C PHE A 137 -8.31 17.36 -0.96
N GLY A 138 -8.68 16.07 -1.04
CA GLY A 138 -8.71 15.32 -2.29
C GLY A 138 -7.33 15.11 -2.94
N HIS A 139 -6.25 15.19 -2.16
CA HIS A 139 -4.87 15.03 -2.66
C HIS A 139 -3.97 14.34 -1.62
N ILE A 140 -2.90 13.71 -2.10
CA ILE A 140 -1.93 12.98 -1.28
C ILE A 140 -0.50 13.55 -1.43
N LYS A 141 -0.35 14.87 -1.30
CA LYS A 141 0.95 15.56 -1.42
C LYS A 141 2.05 15.04 -0.48
N SER A 142 1.67 14.46 0.66
CA SER A 142 2.58 13.84 1.63
C SER A 142 2.99 12.42 1.25
N ALA A 143 2.42 11.81 0.22
CA ALA A 143 2.79 10.47 -0.22
C ALA A 143 4.27 10.44 -0.66
N PRO A 144 4.99 9.34 -0.41
CA PRO A 144 6.29 9.10 -1.04
C PRO A 144 6.14 9.20 -2.56
N ARG A 145 7.14 9.78 -3.24
CA ARG A 145 7.20 9.86 -4.70
C ARG A 145 8.33 8.99 -5.22
N LYS A 146 9.57 9.48 -5.16
CA LYS A 146 10.75 8.71 -5.56
C LYS A 146 11.32 7.98 -4.37
N PHE A 147 11.60 6.70 -4.54
CA PHE A 147 12.20 5.88 -3.50
C PHE A 147 13.10 4.82 -4.12
N SER A 148 14.06 4.35 -3.33
CA SER A 148 14.95 3.25 -3.69
C SER A 148 14.94 2.18 -2.60
N VAL A 149 15.24 0.95 -3.00
CA VAL A 149 15.28 -0.20 -2.09
C VAL A 149 16.60 -0.93 -2.22
N TRP A 150 17.16 -1.33 -1.08
CA TRP A 150 18.46 -1.99 -0.98
C TRP A 150 18.34 -3.24 -0.12
N GLY A 151 19.02 -4.32 -0.50
CA GLY A 151 19.20 -5.50 0.34
C GLY A 151 20.44 -5.31 1.20
N LEU A 152 20.34 -5.53 2.52
CA LEU A 152 21.45 -5.33 3.45
C LEU A 152 21.94 -6.67 4.01
N SER A 153 23.25 -6.85 4.09
CA SER A 153 23.87 -7.96 4.86
C SER A 153 23.96 -7.63 6.35
N SER A 154 24.13 -6.35 6.71
CA SER A 154 24.08 -5.85 8.10
C SER A 154 23.69 -4.37 8.13
N LEU A 155 23.35 -3.85 9.31
CA LEU A 155 23.05 -2.43 9.52
C LEU A 155 24.29 -1.51 9.48
N GLU A 156 25.50 -2.09 9.42
CA GLU A 156 26.76 -1.36 9.49
C GLU A 156 27.30 -0.96 8.10
N GLY A 157 26.56 -1.26 7.02
CA GLY A 157 26.74 -0.66 5.69
C GLY A 157 27.93 -1.17 4.86
N ASN A 158 28.45 -2.36 5.17
CA ASN A 158 29.66 -2.88 4.49
C ASN A 158 29.37 -3.80 3.28
N ASP A 159 28.12 -4.26 3.12
CA ASP A 159 27.70 -5.10 1.98
C ASP A 159 26.19 -4.91 1.74
N GLU A 160 25.87 -3.99 0.84
CA GLU A 160 24.51 -3.66 0.41
C GLU A 160 24.37 -3.87 -1.10
N GLU A 161 23.17 -4.25 -1.54
CA GLU A 161 22.86 -4.47 -2.96
C GLU A 161 21.64 -3.67 -3.38
N PHE A 162 21.78 -2.90 -4.45
CA PHE A 162 20.70 -2.08 -4.98
C PHE A 162 19.63 -2.94 -5.67
N LEU A 163 18.41 -2.92 -5.15
CA LEU A 163 17.28 -3.71 -5.65
C LEU A 163 16.33 -2.92 -6.56
N GLY A 164 16.51 -1.61 -6.65
CA GLY A 164 15.78 -0.77 -7.61
C GLY A 164 15.45 0.63 -7.10
N ARG A 165 15.00 1.47 -8.03
CA ARG A 165 14.50 2.82 -7.78
C ARG A 165 13.21 3.02 -8.55
N PHE A 166 12.22 3.57 -7.87
CA PHE A 166 10.84 3.57 -8.31
C PHE A 166 10.19 4.94 -8.06
N GLU A 167 9.05 5.15 -8.70
CA GLU A 167 8.22 6.33 -8.51
C GLU A 167 6.78 5.89 -8.21
N PHE A 168 6.25 6.31 -7.07
CA PHE A 168 4.84 6.13 -6.71
C PHE A 168 4.00 7.22 -7.38
N GLU A 169 2.85 6.85 -7.94
CA GLU A 169 1.96 7.76 -8.64
C GLU A 169 0.81 8.25 -7.73
N ASP A 170 0.63 9.56 -7.59
CA ASP A 170 -0.45 10.14 -6.75
C ASP A 170 -1.84 10.15 -7.42
N ASN A 171 -1.87 9.91 -8.73
CA ASN A 171 -3.07 9.77 -9.54
C ASN A 171 -3.41 8.30 -9.86
N GLY A 172 -2.57 7.36 -9.41
CA GLY A 172 -2.71 5.93 -9.63
C GLY A 172 -3.57 5.23 -8.57
N LYS A 173 -3.41 3.91 -8.48
CA LYS A 173 -4.04 3.11 -7.42
C LYS A 173 -3.38 3.40 -6.08
N SER A 174 -4.16 3.31 -5.00
CA SER A 174 -3.67 3.42 -3.62
C SER A 174 -2.61 2.36 -3.25
N LEU A 175 -2.63 1.20 -3.91
CA LEU A 175 -1.60 0.15 -3.82
C LEU A 175 -0.88 0.05 -5.16
N GLN A 176 0.45 0.15 -5.13
CA GLN A 176 1.33 0.01 -6.29
C GLN A 176 2.41 -1.01 -6.01
N THR A 177 2.65 -1.90 -6.98
CA THR A 177 3.64 -2.98 -6.89
C THR A 177 4.75 -2.75 -7.90
N PHE A 178 5.99 -3.00 -7.49
CA PHE A 178 7.21 -2.71 -8.24
C PHE A 178 8.08 -3.96 -8.28
N ASP A 179 8.50 -4.37 -9.47
CA ASP A 179 9.38 -5.52 -9.63
C ASP A 179 10.83 -5.14 -9.30
N ALA A 180 11.49 -5.97 -8.50
CA ALA A 180 12.87 -5.73 -8.09
C ALA A 180 13.85 -6.09 -9.21
N ILE A 181 15.04 -5.49 -9.16
CA ILE A 181 16.20 -6.00 -9.89
C ILE A 181 16.52 -7.39 -9.33
N VAL A 182 16.68 -8.35 -10.24
CA VAL A 182 16.98 -9.75 -9.87
C VAL A 182 18.33 -9.81 -9.15
N SER A 183 18.33 -10.43 -7.97
CA SER A 183 19.52 -10.71 -7.18
C SER A 183 19.60 -12.21 -6.88
N GLU A 184 20.81 -12.76 -6.95
CA GLU A 184 21.12 -14.13 -6.54
C GLU A 184 21.39 -14.24 -5.03
N LYS A 185 21.38 -13.11 -4.30
CA LYS A 185 21.53 -13.09 -2.84
C LYS A 185 20.16 -13.14 -2.17
N ALA A 186 20.12 -13.81 -1.02
CA ALA A 186 18.99 -13.73 -0.12
C ALA A 186 19.23 -12.67 0.95
N PHE A 187 18.20 -11.88 1.26
CA PHE A 187 18.27 -10.81 2.24
C PHE A 187 17.29 -11.06 3.38
N HIS A 188 17.76 -10.81 4.60
CA HIS A 188 16.92 -10.75 5.80
C HIS A 188 16.64 -9.29 6.22
N LEU A 189 17.44 -8.35 5.72
CA LEU A 189 17.27 -6.92 5.94
C LEU A 189 17.06 -6.23 4.59
N VAL A 190 16.06 -5.36 4.53
CA VAL A 190 15.78 -4.52 3.38
C VAL A 190 15.69 -3.07 3.85
N GLU A 191 16.42 -2.18 3.19
CA GLU A 191 16.32 -0.74 3.41
C GLU A 191 15.43 -0.10 2.34
N LEU A 192 14.42 0.65 2.80
CA LEU A 192 13.66 1.58 1.99
C LEU A 192 14.16 3.00 2.24
N MET A 193 14.59 3.67 1.16
CA MET A 193 14.95 5.09 1.17
C MET A 193 13.91 5.88 0.38
N VAL A 194 13.19 6.78 1.06
CA VAL A 194 12.27 7.74 0.43
C VAL A 194 13.00 9.05 0.15
N GLU A 195 13.11 9.39 -1.13
CA GLU A 195 13.95 10.48 -1.61
C GLU A 195 13.20 11.81 -1.76
N THR A 196 11.93 11.74 -2.18
CA THR A 196 11.04 12.89 -2.39
C THR A 196 9.59 12.51 -2.13
N ASN A 197 8.72 13.50 -1.93
CA ASN A 197 7.26 13.32 -1.86
C ASN A 197 6.54 14.09 -2.99
N HIS A 198 5.21 14.11 -2.96
CA HIS A 198 4.35 14.80 -3.94
C HIS A 198 4.11 16.29 -3.64
N GLY A 199 5.02 16.95 -2.90
CA GLY A 199 5.04 18.39 -2.72
C GLY A 199 4.54 18.89 -1.36
N ASN A 200 4.39 18.02 -0.36
CA ASN A 200 4.23 18.48 1.02
C ASN A 200 5.59 18.98 1.55
N VAL A 201 5.63 20.23 2.00
CA VAL A 201 6.86 20.90 2.43
C VAL A 201 7.27 20.57 3.87
N GLU A 202 6.36 20.02 4.67
CA GLU A 202 6.60 19.76 6.09
C GLU A 202 7.02 18.32 6.36
N TYR A 203 6.37 17.35 5.72
CA TYR A 203 6.60 15.93 6.00
C TYR A 203 6.24 15.02 4.82
N THR A 204 6.73 13.79 4.90
CA THR A 204 6.30 12.65 4.09
C THR A 204 5.61 11.64 5.02
N CYS A 205 4.50 11.04 4.58
CA CYS A 205 3.78 10.03 5.35
C CYS A 205 3.80 8.67 4.65
N LEU A 206 4.43 7.70 5.27
CA LEU A 206 4.56 6.33 4.78
C LEU A 206 3.53 5.44 5.46
N TYR A 207 2.65 4.83 4.67
CA TYR A 207 1.52 4.03 5.18
C TYR A 207 1.87 2.56 5.37
N ARG A 208 2.11 1.82 4.28
CA ARG A 208 2.49 0.41 4.33
C ARG A 208 3.48 0.07 3.24
N PHE A 209 4.53 -0.65 3.59
CA PHE A 209 5.53 -1.16 2.67
C PHE A 209 5.65 -2.67 2.83
N ARG A 210 5.60 -3.37 1.71
CA ARG A 210 5.61 -4.83 1.64
C ARG A 210 6.79 -5.31 0.82
N VAL A 211 7.35 -6.46 1.22
CA VAL A 211 8.46 -7.09 0.50
C VAL A 211 8.04 -8.50 0.09
N HIS A 212 8.20 -8.81 -1.20
CA HIS A 212 7.76 -10.07 -1.81
C HIS A 212 8.96 -10.84 -2.34
N GLY A 213 8.91 -12.17 -2.28
CA GLY A 213 10.01 -13.00 -2.77
C GLY A 213 9.80 -14.49 -2.54
N ARG A 214 10.88 -15.23 -2.68
CA ARG A 214 10.97 -16.66 -2.41
C ARG A 214 11.84 -16.89 -1.16
N PRO A 215 11.43 -17.72 -0.19
CA PRO A 215 12.28 -18.07 0.94
C PRO A 215 13.62 -18.66 0.52
N ALA A 216 14.68 -18.27 1.22
CA ALA A 216 15.94 -19.01 1.20
C ALA A 216 15.74 -20.24 2.10
N SER A 217 15.54 -21.38 1.44
CA SER A 217 15.39 -22.71 2.04
C SER A 217 16.45 -23.04 3.07
#